data_AF-A0A5K1DXN6-F1
#
_entry.id   AF-A0A5K1DXN6-F1
#
_cell.length_a   1.000
_cell.length_b   1.000
_cell.length_c   1.000
_cell.angle_alpha   90.00
_cell.angle_beta   90.00
_cell.angle_gamma   90.00
#
_symmetry.space_group_name_H-M   'P 1'
#
loop_
_entity.id
_entity.type
_entity.pdbx_description
1 polymer ?
#
loop_
_entity_poly.entity_id
_entity_poly.type
_entity_poly.pdbx_seq_one_letter_code
_entity_poly.pdbx_strand_id
1 'polypeptide(L)' 'CRWGFFHVVNNDYTHWQMYAVGGSQHPTIISEGNRYIAPELDYAKE' A
#
# COMPACT_ATOMS: atom_id res chain seq x y z
N CYS A 1 8.10 3.49 0.52
CA CYS A 1 8.96 4.63 0.89
C CYS A 1 10.21 4.16 1.65
N ARG A 2 11.12 5.08 2.01
CA ARG A 2 12.35 4.78 2.75
C ARG A 2 12.61 5.88 3.79
N TRP A 3 12.62 5.51 5.08
CA TRP A 3 12.60 6.43 6.23
C TRP A 3 11.40 7.38 6.25
N GLY A 4 11.23 8.13 7.34
CA GLY A 4 10.29 9.25 7.44
C GLY A 4 8.83 8.84 7.65
N PHE A 5 7.93 9.80 7.43
CA PHE A 5 6.49 9.66 7.69
C PHE A 5 5.68 9.91 6.42
N PHE A 6 4.73 9.02 6.14
CA PHE A 6 3.83 9.12 5.00
C PHE A 6 2.40 8.92 5.47
N HIS A 7 1.51 9.83 5.08
CA HIS A 7 0.08 9.68 5.28
C HIS A 7 -0.57 9.47 3.91
N VAL A 8 -1.04 8.25 3.66
CA VAL A 8 -1.71 7.84 2.42
C VAL A 8 -3.21 7.87 2.70
N VAL A 9 -3.93 8.81 2.06
CA VAL A 9 -5.34 9.09 2.39
C VAL A 9 -6.23 9.08 1.16
N ASN A 10 -7.38 8.39 1.23
CA ASN A 10 -8.46 8.41 0.24
C ASN A 10 -8.05 8.06 -1.21
N ASN A 11 -7.14 7.09 -1.38
CA ASN A 11 -6.73 6.58 -2.68
C ASN A 11 -7.52 5.32 -3.05
N ASP A 12 -7.77 5.13 -4.35
CA ASP A 12 -8.36 3.91 -4.92
C ASP A 12 -7.26 3.08 -5.59
N TYR A 13 -6.82 2.02 -4.91
CA TYR A 13 -5.83 1.09 -5.42
C TYR A 13 -6.53 -0.07 -6.12
N THR A 14 -6.15 -0.27 -7.38
CA THR A 14 -6.59 -1.41 -8.18
C THR A 14 -5.40 -1.94 -8.97
N HIS A 15 -5.37 -3.25 -9.25
CA HIS A 15 -4.41 -3.87 -10.18
C HIS A 15 -2.92 -3.71 -9.81
N TRP A 16 -2.54 -3.69 -8.54
CA TRP A 16 -1.12 -3.77 -8.18
C TRP A 16 -0.55 -5.16 -8.55
N GLN A 17 0.72 -5.21 -8.95
CA GLN A 17 1.35 -6.45 -9.45
C GLN A 17 1.93 -7.31 -8.33
N MET A 18 2.29 -6.70 -7.19
CA MET A 18 2.85 -7.38 -6.02
C MET A 18 2.25 -6.84 -4.73
N TYR A 19 2.39 -5.52 -4.48
CA TYR A 19 1.86 -4.85 -3.28
C TYR A 19 1.36 -3.45 -3.61
N ALA A 20 0.37 -2.95 -2.87
CA ALA A 20 -0.21 -1.61 -3.07
C ALA A 20 0.59 -0.50 -2.37
N VAL A 21 1.05 -0.76 -1.14
CA VAL A 21 1.81 0.18 -0.31
C VAL A 21 2.94 -0.58 0.37
N GLY A 22 4.17 -0.07 0.29
CA GLY A 22 5.34 -0.74 0.84
C GLY A 22 6.40 0.22 1.37
N GLY A 23 7.27 -0.27 2.24
CA GLY A 23 8.29 0.51 2.92
C GLY A 23 9.57 -0.29 3.20
N SER A 24 10.69 0.41 3.25
CA SER A 24 11.97 -0.14 3.73
C SER A 24 12.63 0.84 4.69
N GLN A 25 13.51 0.35 5.57
CA GLN A 25 14.23 1.19 6.52
C GLN A 25 13.30 1.98 7.45
N HIS A 26 12.50 1.23 8.22
CA HIS A 26 11.63 1.74 9.30
C HIS A 26 10.92 3.08 9.01
N PRO A 27 10.11 3.17 7.94
CA PRO A 27 9.23 4.31 7.77
C PRO A 27 7.99 4.17 8.67
N THR A 28 7.33 5.29 8.96
CA THR A 28 5.98 5.30 9.51
C THR A 28 5.00 5.61 8.38
N ILE A 29 4.08 4.69 8.12
CA ILE A 29 3.05 4.87 7.08
C ILE A 29 1.68 4.76 7.75
N ILE A 30 0.90 5.83 7.70
CA ILE A 30 -0.52 5.79 8.04
C ILE A 30 -1.29 5.65 6.73
N SER A 31 -2.15 4.65 6.66
CA SER A 31 -3.06 4.41 5.54
C SER A 31 -4.50 4.55 6.04
N GLU A 32 -5.19 5.60 5.63
CA GLU A 32 -6.53 5.93 6.11
C GLU A 32 -7.50 6.18 4.95
N GLY A 33 -8.70 5.60 5.01
CA GLY A 33 -9.76 5.84 4.03
C GLY A 33 -9.45 5.35 2.60
N ASN A 34 -8.39 4.55 2.41
CA ASN A 34 -8.05 4.00 1.10
C ASN A 34 -8.94 2.80 0.75
N ARG A 35 -9.22 2.63 -0.55
CA ARG A 35 -9.91 1.47 -1.10
C ARG A 35 -8.89 0.54 -1.77
N TYR A 36 -8.95 -0.74 -1.45
CA TYR A 36 -8.04 -1.77 -1.94
C TYR A 36 -8.84 -2.86 -2.66
N ILE A 37 -8.63 -3.00 -3.97
CA ILE A 37 -9.14 -4.13 -4.75
C ILE A 37 -7.97 -5.05 -5.11
N ALA A 38 -7.88 -6.18 -4.40
CA ALA A 38 -6.81 -7.15 -4.58
C ALA A 38 -6.85 -7.79 -5.99
N PRO A 39 -5.69 -8.06 -6.60
CA PRO A 39 -5.58 -8.89 -7.80
C PRO A 39 -6.02 -10.34 -7.52
N GLU A 40 -6.41 -11.07 -8.57
CA GLU A 40 -6.73 -12.51 -8.46
C GLU A 40 -5.50 -13.39 -8.17
N LEU A 41 -4.30 -12.83 -8.25
CA LEU A 41 -3.04 -13.50 -7.97
C LEU A 41 -2.88 -13.70 -6.46
N ASP A 42 -2.89 -14.95 -6.01
CA ASP A 42 -2.80 -15.30 -4.58
C ASP A 42 -1.58 -14.69 -3.86
N TYR A 43 -0.46 -14.54 -4.56
CA TYR A 43 0.77 -13.97 -4.00
C TYR A 43 0.77 -12.44 -3.92
N ALA A 44 -0.23 -11.75 -4.48
CA ALA A 44 -0.29 -10.29 -4.57
C ALA A 44 -1.46 -9.70 -3.76
N LYS A 45 -1.99 -10.45 -2.79
CA LYS A 45 -3.13 -10.03 -1.95
C LYS A 45 -2.72 -9.14 -0.77
N GLU A 46 -1.41 -8.96 -0.55
CA GLU A 46 -0.83 -8.23 0.59
C GLU A 46 -0.08 -6.96 0.15
#